data_AF-A0A956DS42-F1
#
_entry.id   AF-A0A956DS42-F1
#
_cell.length_a   1.000
_cell.length_b   1.000
_cell.length_c   1.000
_cell.angle_alpha   90.00
_cell.angle_beta   90.00
_cell.angle_gamma   90.00
#
_symmetry.space_group_name_H-M   'P 1'
#
loop_
_entity.id
_entity.type
_entity.pdbx_description
1 polymer ?
#
loop_
_entity_poly.entity_id
_entity_poly.type
_entity_poly.pdbx_seq_one_letter_code
_entity_poly.pdbx_strand_id
1 'polypeptide(L)'
;MNSMYTPRRRRRPLLEISAVASLLASQLVLQAGPALAQPDATPKAEVAEAKASPSLSESLTGVARAEYEAGRVLFADGDFKNAIVKFRKAHDLSKDPRLLWNIAVCEKNLRHYSQMLRLVRRYREEAKDVLTAEDRQQADAIVDTVKQFITDLDLAVNVEGAEVLVDDERIGITPIKGRLTLDVGRRKVTVRKDGYTEQSEMVTVPGGGKMSLAFDLLKEIHRGTLVVETSETALVSIDGKMVGRGGWQGTLRSGGHTLRVSAPEMVPFQQEVVIQDDATRKVEVELVPEAGDTTATVLWVIGGVTLAGAAIVTGAFLFSPSGEAPTEGTIPPGTVQLSHRGGGNAGFTVMSW
;
A
#
# COMPACT_ATOMS: atom_id res chain seq x y z
N MET A 1 -33.72 42.69 -35.72
CA MET A 1 -32.64 43.12 -34.81
C MET A 1 -31.70 41.96 -34.55
N ASN A 2 -30.39 42.21 -34.72
CA ASN A 2 -29.17 41.50 -34.26
C ASN A 2 -29.03 40.00 -34.62
N SER A 3 -28.44 39.65 -35.78
CA SER A 3 -27.04 39.74 -36.23
C SER A 3 -26.17 38.56 -35.77
N MET A 4 -25.99 37.62 -36.71
CA MET A 4 -25.01 36.54 -36.72
C MET A 4 -23.57 37.06 -36.55
N TYR A 5 -22.73 36.33 -35.81
CA TYR A 5 -21.30 36.56 -35.77
C TYR A 5 -20.54 35.22 -35.82
N THR A 6 -20.01 34.90 -36.99
CA THR A 6 -18.97 33.88 -37.22
C THR A 6 -17.63 34.56 -37.47
N PRO A 7 -16.55 34.24 -36.75
CA PRO A 7 -15.21 34.66 -37.16
C PRO A 7 -14.45 33.58 -37.96
N ARG A 8 -14.23 33.95 -39.22
CA ARG A 8 -13.18 33.56 -40.20
C ARG A 8 -11.94 32.82 -39.66
N ARG A 9 -11.66 31.67 -40.28
CA ARG A 9 -10.33 31.04 -40.40
C ARG A 9 -9.32 32.02 -41.02
N ARG A 10 -8.25 32.36 -40.29
CA ARG A 10 -7.07 33.03 -40.86
C ARG A 10 -6.08 31.98 -41.36
N ARG A 11 -5.88 31.94 -42.67
CA ARG A 11 -4.75 31.28 -43.33
C ARG A 11 -3.47 32.07 -43.00
N ARG A 12 -2.43 31.39 -42.51
CA ARG A 12 -1.06 31.94 -42.42
C ARG A 12 -0.32 31.62 -43.72
N PRO A 13 0.32 32.58 -44.39
CA PRO A 13 1.17 32.29 -45.54
C PRO A 13 2.55 31.79 -45.06
N LEU A 14 3.07 30.81 -45.80
CA LEU A 14 4.45 30.36 -45.78
C LEU A 14 5.34 31.51 -46.27
N LEU A 15 6.40 31.82 -45.50
CA LEU A 15 7.51 32.65 -45.95
C LEU A 15 8.77 31.79 -45.85
N GLU A 16 9.23 31.38 -47.02
CA GLU A 16 10.57 30.85 -47.25
C GLU A 16 11.59 31.93 -46.89
N ILE A 17 12.63 31.56 -46.14
CA ILE A 17 13.83 32.38 -45.98
C ILE A 17 14.98 31.58 -46.60
N SER A 18 15.39 32.07 -47.77
CA SER A 18 16.55 31.63 -48.53
C SER A 18 17.83 31.68 -47.71
N ALA A 19 18.66 30.67 -47.99
CA ALA A 19 20.07 30.62 -47.67
C ALA A 19 20.84 31.83 -48.23
N VAL A 20 21.75 32.37 -47.42
CA VAL A 20 22.88 33.18 -47.91
C VAL A 20 24.15 32.64 -47.27
N ALA A 21 24.91 31.92 -48.09
CA ALA A 21 26.30 31.59 -47.87
C ALA A 21 27.15 32.84 -48.12
N SER A 22 27.97 33.23 -47.14
CA SER A 22 29.06 34.18 -47.36
C SER A 22 30.36 33.57 -46.87
N LEU A 23 31.14 33.09 -47.83
CA LEU A 23 32.58 32.91 -47.70
C LEU A 23 33.22 34.28 -47.44
N LEU A 24 34.06 34.37 -46.41
CA LEU A 24 35.06 35.42 -46.27
C LEU A 24 36.41 34.72 -46.04
N ALA A 25 37.10 34.47 -47.15
CA ALA A 25 38.53 34.24 -47.15
C ALA A 25 39.19 35.61 -46.99
N SER A 26 39.99 35.79 -45.94
CA SER A 26 40.91 36.94 -45.83
C SER A 26 42.31 36.44 -45.54
N GLN A 27 43.22 37.04 -46.30
CA GLN A 27 44.52 36.55 -46.67
C GLN A 27 45.54 36.67 -45.53
N LEU A 28 46.45 35.70 -45.57
CA LEU A 28 47.71 35.63 -44.85
C LEU A 28 48.62 36.80 -45.28
N VAL A 29 49.00 37.67 -44.33
CA VAL A 29 50.18 38.54 -44.49
C VAL A 29 51.23 38.04 -43.51
N LEU A 30 52.30 37.48 -44.07
CA LEU A 30 53.48 37.00 -43.36
C LEU A 30 54.38 38.21 -43.07
N GLN A 31 54.43 38.69 -41.83
CA GLN A 31 55.49 39.59 -41.36
C GLN A 31 56.40 38.82 -40.41
N ALA A 32 57.66 38.64 -40.83
CA ALA A 32 58.72 38.10 -40.01
C ALA A 32 59.20 39.17 -39.02
N GLY A 33 58.81 39.04 -37.75
CA GLY A 33 59.38 39.81 -36.64
C GLY A 33 60.68 39.16 -36.13
N PRO A 34 61.61 39.94 -35.54
CA PRO A 34 62.87 39.41 -35.03
C PRO A 34 62.65 38.51 -33.81
N ALA A 35 63.38 37.40 -33.80
CA ALA A 35 63.37 36.36 -32.77
C ALA A 35 63.78 36.93 -31.40
N LEU A 36 62.83 37.00 -30.48
CA LEU A 36 63.10 37.08 -29.05
C LEU A 36 63.22 35.66 -28.53
N ALA A 37 64.34 35.37 -27.86
CA ALA A 37 64.64 34.10 -27.23
C ALA A 37 63.48 33.64 -26.33
N GLN A 38 62.94 32.46 -26.61
CA GLN A 38 62.05 31.77 -25.67
C GLN A 38 62.90 31.27 -24.49
N PRO A 39 62.49 31.55 -23.24
CA PRO A 39 63.09 30.91 -22.08
C PRO A 39 62.77 29.41 -22.10
N ASP A 40 63.71 28.65 -21.55
CA ASP A 40 63.81 27.20 -21.57
C ASP A 40 62.49 26.42 -21.48
N ALA A 41 62.45 25.35 -22.27
CA ALA A 41 61.45 24.31 -22.23
C ALA A 41 61.15 23.91 -20.77
N THR A 42 59.92 24.22 -20.34
CA THR A 42 59.31 23.56 -19.20
C THR A 42 59.34 22.05 -19.45
N PRO A 43 59.82 21.22 -18.51
CA PRO A 43 59.72 19.78 -18.67
C PRO A 43 58.25 19.45 -18.83
N LYS A 44 57.90 18.88 -19.99
CA LYS A 44 56.59 18.29 -20.25
C LYS A 44 56.37 17.28 -19.13
N ALA A 45 55.58 17.66 -18.13
CA ALA A 45 55.10 16.76 -17.10
C ALA A 45 54.36 15.66 -17.84
N GLU A 46 55.04 14.54 -17.96
CA GLU A 46 54.50 13.28 -18.40
C GLU A 46 53.40 12.95 -17.39
N VAL A 47 52.16 13.29 -17.76
CA VAL A 47 50.97 12.83 -17.06
C VAL A 47 51.01 11.33 -17.24
N ALA A 48 51.60 10.64 -16.27
CA ALA A 48 51.46 9.21 -16.13
C ALA A 48 49.96 8.93 -16.15
N GLU A 49 49.48 8.35 -17.25
CA GLU A 49 48.12 7.85 -17.37
C GLU A 49 47.93 6.82 -16.24
N ALA A 50 47.35 7.28 -15.14
CA ALA A 50 46.86 6.41 -14.10
C ALA A 50 45.94 5.41 -14.77
N LYS A 51 46.29 4.12 -14.73
CA LYS A 51 45.45 3.04 -15.27
C LYS A 51 44.03 3.24 -14.78
N ALA A 52 43.13 3.66 -15.67
CA ALA A 52 41.74 3.88 -15.35
C ALA A 52 41.15 2.55 -14.86
N SER A 53 40.49 2.58 -13.71
CA SER A 53 39.74 1.43 -13.21
C SER A 53 38.78 0.94 -14.31
N PRO A 54 38.63 -0.39 -14.52
CA PRO A 54 37.78 -0.92 -15.57
C PRO A 54 36.35 -0.39 -15.42
N SER A 55 35.72 -0.07 -16.54
CA SER A 55 34.32 0.38 -16.57
C SER A 55 33.40 -0.69 -15.98
N LEU A 56 32.17 -0.29 -15.60
CA LEU A 56 31.19 -1.23 -15.06
C LEU A 56 30.92 -2.41 -16.03
N SER A 57 30.79 -2.15 -17.33
CA SER A 57 30.57 -3.23 -18.31
C SER A 57 31.75 -4.20 -18.42
N GLU A 58 32.99 -3.69 -18.24
CA GLU A 58 34.21 -4.49 -18.31
C GLU A 58 34.40 -5.36 -17.06
N SER A 59 33.99 -4.89 -15.88
CA SER A 59 34.11 -5.66 -14.62
C SER A 59 33.12 -6.82 -14.53
N LEU A 60 31.93 -6.71 -15.14
CA LEU A 60 30.90 -7.76 -15.09
C LEU A 60 31.28 -8.92 -15.99
N THR A 61 31.05 -10.17 -15.59
CA THR A 61 31.35 -11.36 -16.41
C THR A 61 30.18 -12.34 -16.43
N GLY A 62 30.20 -13.27 -17.39
CA GLY A 62 29.23 -14.36 -17.51
C GLY A 62 27.77 -13.90 -17.43
N VAL A 63 27.00 -14.56 -16.56
CA VAL A 63 25.57 -14.27 -16.37
C VAL A 63 25.33 -12.85 -15.84
N ALA A 64 26.23 -12.30 -15.00
CA ALA A 64 26.06 -10.95 -14.47
C ALA A 64 26.09 -9.88 -15.58
N ARG A 65 26.97 -10.04 -16.58
CA ARG A 65 27.02 -9.16 -17.75
C ARG A 65 25.76 -9.30 -18.60
N ALA A 66 25.30 -10.53 -18.84
CA ALA A 66 24.07 -10.78 -19.62
C ALA A 66 22.84 -10.14 -18.96
N GLU A 67 22.68 -10.28 -17.63
CA GLU A 67 21.60 -9.65 -16.89
C GLU A 67 21.69 -8.12 -16.90
N TYR A 68 22.89 -7.54 -16.81
CA TYR A 68 23.10 -6.10 -16.94
C TYR A 68 22.70 -5.56 -18.31
N GLU A 69 23.13 -6.19 -19.40
CA GLU A 69 22.77 -5.76 -20.76
C GLU A 69 21.26 -5.91 -21.01
N ALA A 70 20.63 -6.99 -20.55
CA ALA A 70 19.17 -7.13 -20.60
C ALA A 70 18.46 -6.01 -19.81
N GLY A 71 18.98 -5.64 -18.64
CA GLY A 71 18.47 -4.52 -17.85
C GLY A 71 18.60 -3.18 -18.58
N ARG A 72 19.69 -2.95 -19.32
CA ARG A 72 19.87 -1.73 -20.13
C ARG A 72 18.86 -1.62 -21.26
N VAL A 73 18.56 -2.73 -21.94
CA VAL A 73 17.54 -2.76 -23.01
C VAL A 73 16.17 -2.39 -22.42
N LEU A 74 15.75 -3.06 -21.36
CA LEU A 74 14.47 -2.77 -20.69
C LEU A 74 14.40 -1.34 -20.15
N PHE A 75 15.51 -0.81 -19.63
CA PHE A 75 15.59 0.57 -19.16
C PHE A 75 15.40 1.57 -20.31
N ALA A 76 16.03 1.33 -21.46
CA ALA A 76 15.88 2.17 -22.65
C ALA A 76 14.42 2.15 -23.17
N ASP A 77 13.74 1.02 -23.02
CA ASP A 77 12.31 0.85 -23.36
C ASP A 77 11.36 1.51 -22.35
N GLY A 78 11.87 2.06 -21.24
CA GLY A 78 11.07 2.65 -20.15
C GLY A 78 10.40 1.61 -19.25
N ASP A 79 10.71 0.33 -19.40
CA ASP A 79 10.22 -0.75 -18.55
C ASP A 79 11.07 -0.87 -17.28
N PHE A 80 10.97 0.15 -16.42
CA PHE A 80 11.72 0.23 -15.18
C PHE A 80 11.38 -0.89 -14.19
N LYS A 81 10.16 -1.44 -14.26
CA LYS A 81 9.71 -2.55 -13.40
C LYS A 81 10.45 -3.84 -13.72
N ASN A 82 10.72 -4.14 -14.99
CA ASN A 82 11.50 -5.32 -15.34
C ASN A 82 13.01 -5.03 -15.36
N ALA A 83 13.43 -3.82 -15.71
CA ALA A 83 14.85 -3.42 -15.67
C ALA A 83 15.44 -3.55 -14.27
N ILE A 84 14.71 -3.16 -13.22
CA ILE A 84 15.19 -3.25 -11.84
C ILE A 84 15.44 -4.71 -11.41
N VAL A 85 14.62 -5.66 -11.88
CA VAL A 85 14.80 -7.10 -11.61
C VAL A 85 16.12 -7.57 -12.21
N LYS A 86 16.42 -7.16 -13.44
CA LYS A 86 17.67 -7.48 -14.15
C LYS A 86 18.90 -6.87 -13.47
N PHE A 87 18.86 -5.59 -13.11
CA PHE A 87 19.98 -4.95 -12.41
C PHE A 87 20.21 -5.52 -11.01
N ARG A 88 19.16 -5.84 -10.25
CA ARG A 88 19.28 -6.53 -8.96
C ARG A 88 19.94 -7.89 -9.14
N LYS A 89 19.52 -8.68 -10.14
CA LYS A 89 20.13 -9.98 -10.41
C LYS A 89 21.61 -9.86 -10.79
N ALA A 90 21.97 -8.88 -11.63
CA ALA A 90 23.36 -8.60 -11.97
C ALA A 90 24.18 -8.23 -10.73
N HIS A 91 23.64 -7.36 -9.86
CA HIS A 91 24.28 -6.94 -8.62
C HIS A 91 24.47 -8.12 -7.65
N ASP A 92 23.47 -8.99 -7.54
CA ASP A 92 23.53 -10.16 -6.67
C ASP A 92 24.60 -11.17 -7.12
N LEU A 93 24.85 -11.27 -8.43
CA LEU A 93 25.85 -12.16 -9.02
C LEU A 93 27.27 -11.58 -8.99
N SER A 94 27.43 -10.29 -9.31
CA SER A 94 28.76 -9.66 -9.38
C SER A 94 29.24 -9.07 -8.06
N LYS A 95 28.32 -8.72 -7.17
CA LYS A 95 28.55 -7.89 -5.98
C LYS A 95 29.20 -6.53 -6.29
N ASP A 96 29.13 -6.07 -7.54
CA ASP A 96 29.68 -4.77 -7.95
C ASP A 96 28.75 -3.65 -7.47
N PRO A 97 29.16 -2.81 -6.51
CA PRO A 97 28.29 -1.81 -5.89
C PRO A 97 27.88 -0.71 -6.87
N ARG A 98 28.56 -0.56 -8.01
CA ARG A 98 28.20 0.43 -9.02
C ARG A 98 26.84 0.16 -9.67
N LEU A 99 26.36 -1.08 -9.64
CA LEU A 99 25.01 -1.44 -10.09
C LEU A 99 23.89 -0.86 -9.21
N LEU A 100 24.20 -0.46 -7.98
CA LEU A 100 23.22 0.20 -7.10
C LEU A 100 22.70 1.50 -7.71
N TRP A 101 23.51 2.20 -8.51
CA TRP A 101 23.07 3.39 -9.25
C TRP A 101 21.98 3.06 -10.27
N ASN A 102 22.18 2.02 -11.09
CA ASN A 102 21.19 1.58 -12.07
C ASN A 102 19.86 1.21 -11.40
N ILE A 103 19.91 0.52 -10.26
CA ILE A 103 18.73 0.16 -9.46
C ILE A 103 18.06 1.43 -8.91
N ALA A 104 18.83 2.37 -8.37
CA ALA A 104 18.30 3.63 -7.82
C ALA A 104 17.60 4.49 -8.88
N VAL A 105 18.15 4.56 -10.09
CA VAL A 105 17.51 5.29 -11.20
C VAL A 105 16.21 4.61 -11.63
N CYS A 106 16.12 3.27 -11.58
CA CYS A 106 14.84 2.59 -11.79
C CYS A 106 13.81 2.97 -10.71
N GLU A 107 14.19 2.91 -9.43
CA GLU A 107 13.29 3.30 -8.32
C GLU A 107 12.80 4.75 -8.45
N LYS A 108 13.65 5.68 -8.90
CA LYS A 108 13.26 7.06 -9.21
C LYS A 108 12.12 7.12 -10.22
N ASN A 109 12.25 6.40 -11.34
CA ASN A 109 11.24 6.41 -12.40
C ASN A 109 9.94 5.71 -11.97
N LEU A 110 10.03 4.81 -10.98
CA LEU A 110 8.87 4.21 -10.31
C LEU A 110 8.31 5.09 -9.17
N ARG A 111 8.93 6.25 -8.91
CA ARG A 111 8.58 7.20 -7.84
C ARG A 111 8.76 6.64 -6.41
N HIS A 112 9.64 5.65 -6.25
CA HIS A 112 10.06 5.12 -4.95
C HIS A 112 11.31 5.88 -4.47
N TYR A 113 11.14 7.16 -4.14
CA TYR A 113 12.24 8.06 -3.77
C TYR A 113 12.93 7.68 -2.45
N SER A 114 12.18 7.12 -1.50
CA SER A 114 12.67 6.55 -0.25
C SER A 114 13.66 5.40 -0.50
N GLN A 115 13.30 4.46 -1.39
CA GLN A 115 14.13 3.34 -1.79
C GLN A 115 15.36 3.81 -2.59
N MET A 116 15.17 4.77 -3.49
CA MET A 116 16.25 5.43 -4.22
C MET A 116 17.29 6.03 -3.26
N LEU A 117 16.85 6.80 -2.26
CA LEU A 117 17.76 7.41 -1.28
C LEU A 117 18.58 6.36 -0.53
N ARG A 118 17.96 5.25 -0.12
CA ARG A 118 18.66 4.13 0.53
C ARG A 118 19.72 3.52 -0.39
N LEU A 119 19.40 3.31 -1.66
CA LEU A 119 20.34 2.76 -2.64
C LEU A 119 21.51 3.71 -2.94
N VAL A 120 21.25 5.01 -3.09
CA VAL A 120 22.31 6.00 -3.34
C VAL A 120 23.23 6.13 -2.13
N ARG A 121 22.70 6.08 -0.90
CA ARG A 121 23.53 6.04 0.32
C ARG A 121 24.44 4.81 0.32
N ARG A 122 23.90 3.62 0.02
CA ARG A 122 24.69 2.39 -0.09
C ARG A 122 25.74 2.47 -1.19
N TYR A 123 25.38 2.98 -2.37
CA TYR A 123 26.32 3.21 -3.48
C TYR A 123 27.52 4.06 -3.05
N ARG A 124 27.28 5.16 -2.33
CA ARG A 124 28.36 6.04 -1.85
C ARG A 124 29.29 5.37 -0.85
N GLU A 125 28.75 4.54 0.04
CA GLU A 125 29.54 3.84 1.05
C GLU A 125 30.28 2.63 0.47
N GLU A 126 29.59 1.80 -0.31
CA GLU A 126 30.10 0.52 -0.83
C GLU A 126 31.02 0.72 -2.05
N ALA A 127 30.80 1.75 -2.87
CA ALA A 127 31.62 2.03 -4.06
C ALA A 127 32.67 3.12 -3.83
N LYS A 128 32.89 3.60 -2.60
CA LYS A 128 33.75 4.76 -2.28
C LYS A 128 35.15 4.70 -2.92
N ASP A 129 35.72 3.50 -3.03
CA ASP A 129 37.09 3.27 -3.53
C ASP A 129 37.19 3.26 -5.05
N VAL A 130 36.05 3.09 -5.75
CA VAL A 130 35.97 3.05 -7.22
C VAL A 130 35.29 4.29 -7.82
N LEU A 131 34.70 5.15 -6.99
CA LEU A 131 34.02 6.36 -7.43
C LEU A 131 34.99 7.50 -7.77
N THR A 132 34.73 8.18 -8.87
CA THR A 132 35.37 9.46 -9.20
C THR A 132 34.86 10.57 -8.28
N ALA A 133 35.52 11.73 -8.28
CA ALA A 133 35.05 12.89 -7.51
C ALA A 133 33.72 13.41 -8.07
N GLU A 134 33.58 13.38 -9.39
CA GLU A 134 32.40 13.76 -10.13
C GLU A 134 31.20 12.86 -9.79
N ASP A 135 31.40 11.53 -9.75
CA ASP A 135 30.32 10.59 -9.39
C ASP A 135 29.83 10.80 -7.95
N ARG A 136 30.75 11.09 -7.03
CA ARG A 136 30.38 11.42 -5.64
C ARG A 136 29.55 12.69 -5.57
N GLN A 137 29.96 13.74 -6.27
CA GLN A 137 29.23 15.00 -6.32
C GLN A 137 27.84 14.83 -6.94
N GLN A 138 27.70 14.04 -8.00
CA GLN A 138 26.40 13.72 -8.60
C GLN A 138 25.50 12.96 -7.63
N ALA A 139 26.03 11.96 -6.92
CA ALA A 139 25.29 11.23 -5.91
C ALA A 139 24.81 12.15 -4.78
N ASP A 140 25.65 13.10 -4.33
CA ASP A 140 25.30 14.10 -3.33
C ASP A 140 24.17 15.03 -3.79
N ALA A 141 24.29 15.59 -5.00
CA ALA A 141 23.26 16.44 -5.58
C ALA A 141 21.90 15.73 -5.73
N ILE A 142 21.92 14.45 -6.10
CA ILE A 142 20.72 13.63 -6.16
C ILE A 142 20.13 13.42 -4.77
N VAL A 143 20.93 13.12 -3.75
CA VAL A 143 20.44 12.97 -2.38
C VAL A 143 19.71 14.23 -1.93
N ASP A 144 20.26 15.42 -2.19
CA ASP A 144 19.64 16.69 -1.81
C ASP A 144 18.36 17.00 -2.59
N THR A 145 18.31 16.62 -3.86
CA THR A 145 17.09 16.73 -4.68
C THR A 145 16.00 15.79 -4.18
N VAL A 146 16.37 14.53 -3.90
CA VAL A 146 15.45 13.47 -3.47
C VAL A 146 14.84 13.77 -2.10
N LYS A 147 15.57 14.45 -1.21
CA LYS A 147 15.04 14.92 0.09
C LYS A 147 13.79 15.78 -0.04
N GLN A 148 13.55 16.44 -1.17
CA GLN A 148 12.33 17.24 -1.40
C GLN A 148 11.10 16.38 -1.75
N PHE A 149 11.29 15.08 -2.02
CA PHE A 149 10.23 14.14 -2.40
C PHE A 149 9.97 13.08 -1.33
N ILE A 150 10.61 13.21 -0.17
CA ILE A 150 10.42 12.32 0.96
C ILE A 150 10.25 13.12 2.25
N THR A 151 9.60 12.53 3.24
CA THR A 151 9.46 13.13 4.58
C THR A 151 9.95 12.14 5.63
N ASP A 152 10.72 12.63 6.59
CA ASP A 152 11.09 11.85 7.78
C ASP A 152 9.83 11.73 8.68
N LEU A 153 9.35 10.51 8.90
CA LEU A 153 8.21 10.21 9.76
C LEU A 153 8.68 9.81 11.17
N ASP A 154 8.19 10.55 12.15
CA ASP A 154 8.21 10.18 13.57
C ASP A 154 6.91 9.43 13.91
N LEU A 155 7.00 8.12 14.11
CA LEU A 155 5.84 7.25 14.33
C LEU A 155 5.77 6.83 15.81
N ALA A 156 4.74 7.31 16.50
CA ALA A 156 4.41 6.88 17.85
C ALA A 156 3.31 5.82 17.82
N VAL A 157 3.52 4.72 18.55
CA VAL A 157 2.49 3.69 18.75
C VAL A 157 2.49 3.31 20.21
N ASN A 158 1.32 3.30 20.83
CA ASN A 158 1.15 2.97 22.26
C ASN A 158 1.57 1.53 22.63
N VAL A 159 1.66 0.63 21.64
CA VAL A 159 1.97 -0.79 21.82
C VAL A 159 3.29 -1.15 21.11
N GLU A 160 4.22 -1.73 21.86
CA GLU A 160 5.47 -2.29 21.33
C GLU A 160 5.25 -3.61 20.59
N GLY A 161 6.12 -3.94 19.63
CA GLY A 161 6.07 -5.16 18.84
C GLY A 161 4.89 -5.21 17.85
N ALA A 162 4.27 -4.08 17.54
CA ALA A 162 3.26 -3.98 16.49
C ALA A 162 3.93 -3.91 15.12
N GLU A 163 3.37 -4.59 14.13
CA GLU A 163 3.83 -4.53 12.74
C GLU A 163 3.35 -3.22 12.09
N VAL A 164 4.27 -2.56 11.39
CA VAL A 164 3.98 -1.32 10.66
C VAL A 164 4.16 -1.57 9.17
N LEU A 165 3.12 -1.24 8.40
CA LEU A 165 3.08 -1.33 6.96
C LEU A 165 2.85 0.05 6.35
N VAL A 166 3.51 0.30 5.22
CA VAL A 166 3.33 1.49 4.39
C VAL A 166 2.94 1.00 3.01
N ASP A 167 1.73 1.33 2.58
CA ASP A 167 1.15 0.90 1.30
C ASP A 167 1.24 -0.61 1.12
N ASP A 168 0.83 -1.30 2.19
CA ASP A 168 0.80 -2.75 2.35
C ASP A 168 2.19 -3.44 2.30
N GLU A 169 3.30 -2.68 2.23
CA GLU A 169 4.66 -3.17 2.41
C GLU A 169 5.07 -3.09 3.89
N ARG A 170 5.49 -4.21 4.47
CA ARG A 170 6.00 -4.26 5.85
C ARG A 170 7.32 -3.50 5.96
N ILE A 171 7.35 -2.46 6.78
CA ILE A 171 8.56 -1.65 7.02
C ILE A 171 9.28 -2.06 8.30
N GLY A 172 8.57 -2.51 9.32
CA GLY A 172 9.21 -2.90 10.58
C GLY A 172 8.24 -3.23 11.70
N ILE A 173 8.78 -3.28 12.92
CA ILE A 173 8.05 -3.49 14.17
C ILE A 173 8.30 -2.32 15.12
N THR A 174 7.31 -1.95 15.93
CA THR A 174 7.42 -0.86 16.90
C THR A 174 8.26 -1.27 18.13
N PRO A 175 9.01 -0.36 18.76
CA PRO A 175 9.42 0.94 18.21
C PRO A 175 10.34 0.79 17.00
N ILE A 176 10.07 1.53 15.91
CA ILE A 176 10.90 1.45 14.71
C ILE A 176 12.27 2.05 15.00
N LYS A 177 13.33 1.26 14.76
CA LYS A 177 14.70 1.73 14.89
C LYS A 177 15.12 2.51 13.65
N GLY A 178 15.81 3.63 13.85
CA GLY A 178 16.31 4.47 12.76
C GLY A 178 15.27 5.48 12.28
N ARG A 179 15.52 6.08 11.10
CA ARG A 179 14.63 7.07 10.50
C ARG A 179 13.70 6.37 9.51
N LEU A 180 12.40 6.49 9.72
CA LEU A 180 11.39 6.10 8.73
C LEU A 180 11.21 7.26 7.74
N THR A 181 11.33 6.99 6.45
CA THR A 181 11.11 7.98 5.39
C THR A 181 9.94 7.54 4.52
N LEU A 182 8.97 8.42 4.30
CA LEU A 182 7.86 8.17 3.38
C LEU A 182 8.02 8.96 2.08
N ASP A 183 7.58 8.38 0.98
CA ASP A 183 7.47 9.06 -0.31
C ASP A 183 6.31 10.08 -0.30
N VAL A 184 6.52 11.22 -0.96
CA VAL A 184 5.51 12.27 -1.12
C VAL A 184 4.22 11.73 -1.78
N GLY A 185 3.07 12.23 -1.32
CA GLY A 185 1.76 11.90 -1.86
C GLY A 185 0.87 11.16 -0.86
N ARG A 186 -0.24 10.60 -1.35
CA ARG A 186 -1.15 9.83 -0.48
C ARG A 186 -0.57 8.45 -0.21
N ARG A 187 -0.36 8.14 1.07
CA ARG A 187 0.21 6.87 1.53
C ARG A 187 -0.70 6.26 2.59
N LYS A 188 -0.85 4.94 2.56
CA LYS A 188 -1.59 4.19 3.59
C LYS A 188 -0.62 3.73 4.65
N VAL A 189 -0.77 4.18 5.90
CA VAL A 189 0.01 3.68 7.03
C VAL A 189 -0.89 2.76 7.84
N THR A 190 -0.46 1.52 8.03
CA THR A 190 -1.22 0.50 8.78
C THR A 190 -0.37 -0.02 9.93
N VAL A 191 -0.97 -0.10 11.11
CA VAL A 191 -0.33 -0.65 12.30
C VAL A 191 -1.22 -1.75 12.85
N ARG A 192 -0.66 -2.95 13.01
CA ARG A 192 -1.40 -4.12 13.47
C ARG A 192 -0.60 -4.97 14.43
N LYS A 193 -1.31 -5.67 15.31
CA LYS A 193 -0.72 -6.62 16.24
C LYS A 193 -1.77 -7.62 16.67
N ASP A 194 -1.40 -8.88 16.78
CA ASP A 194 -2.30 -9.93 17.26
C ASP A 194 -2.90 -9.57 18.63
N GLY A 195 -4.23 -9.70 18.73
CA GLY A 195 -5.00 -9.33 19.92
C GLY A 195 -5.29 -7.84 20.06
N TYR A 196 -5.00 -7.04 19.03
CA TYR A 196 -5.34 -5.62 18.94
C TYR A 196 -6.03 -5.32 17.62
N THR A 197 -6.96 -4.36 17.66
CA THR A 197 -7.68 -3.92 16.48
C THR A 197 -6.71 -3.19 15.56
N GLU A 198 -6.61 -3.66 14.32
CA GLU A 198 -5.80 -3.01 13.29
C GLU A 198 -6.24 -1.55 13.09
N GLN A 199 -5.26 -0.66 13.00
CA GLN A 199 -5.48 0.74 12.69
C GLN A 199 -4.84 1.08 11.35
N SER A 200 -5.57 1.81 10.49
CA SER A 200 -5.09 2.22 9.17
C SER A 200 -5.50 3.64 8.87
N GLU A 201 -4.54 4.46 8.43
CA GLU A 201 -4.76 5.87 8.09
C GLU A 201 -4.21 6.19 6.70
N MET A 202 -5.02 6.90 5.90
CA MET A 202 -4.59 7.47 4.62
C MET A 202 -4.07 8.89 4.86
N VAL A 203 -2.75 9.06 4.78
CA VAL A 203 -2.08 10.33 5.05
C VAL A 203 -1.59 10.97 3.76
N THR A 204 -1.64 12.29 3.68
CA THR A 204 -0.99 13.03 2.60
C THR A 204 0.40 13.45 3.07
N VAL A 205 1.41 12.74 2.61
CA VAL A 205 2.81 12.99 2.94
C VAL A 205 3.29 14.19 2.13
N PRO A 206 3.79 15.26 2.77
CA PRO A 206 4.37 16.39 2.07
C PRO A 206 5.69 16.00 1.39
N GLY A 207 6.25 16.91 0.58
CA GLY A 207 7.62 16.77 0.10
C GLY A 207 8.57 17.45 1.07
N GLY A 208 9.58 16.73 1.57
CA GLY A 208 10.57 17.28 2.48
C GLY A 208 10.13 17.34 3.95
N GLY A 209 11.06 17.80 4.80
CA GLY A 209 10.82 18.06 6.21
C GLY A 209 10.59 16.80 7.05
N LYS A 210 9.81 16.99 8.13
CA LYS A 210 9.44 15.97 9.10
C LYS A 210 7.93 15.99 9.30
N MET A 211 7.35 14.83 9.62
CA MET A 211 5.96 14.72 10.07
C MET A 211 5.86 13.72 11.22
N SER A 212 4.80 13.81 12.00
CA SER A 212 4.53 12.90 13.12
C SER A 212 3.17 12.25 12.94
N LEU A 213 3.08 10.95 13.22
CA LEU A 213 1.83 10.19 13.29
C LEU A 213 1.79 9.39 14.60
N ALA A 214 0.61 9.28 15.18
CA ALA A 214 0.40 8.52 16.40
C ALA A 214 -0.76 7.53 16.20
N PHE A 215 -0.55 6.28 16.58
CA PHE A 215 -1.58 5.24 16.57
C PHE A 215 -1.79 4.68 17.97
N ASP A 216 -3.06 4.67 18.39
CA ASP A 216 -3.50 4.01 19.62
C ASP A 216 -4.22 2.70 19.29
N LEU A 217 -3.49 1.59 19.42
CA LEU A 217 -4.04 0.26 19.24
C LEU A 217 -4.86 -0.13 20.47
N LEU A 218 -6.10 -0.56 20.24
CA LEU A 218 -7.03 -1.05 21.25
C LEU A 218 -7.01 -2.58 21.25
N LYS A 219 -7.13 -3.21 22.43
CA LYS A 219 -7.19 -4.67 22.52
C LYS A 219 -8.49 -5.19 21.92
N GLU A 220 -8.42 -6.26 21.15
CA GLU A 220 -9.61 -6.99 20.68
C GLU A 220 -10.15 -7.88 21.80
N ILE A 221 -11.33 -7.53 22.31
CA ILE A 221 -11.97 -8.25 23.41
C ILE A 221 -13.01 -9.20 22.83
N HIS A 222 -12.62 -10.46 22.63
CA HIS A 222 -13.51 -11.53 22.15
C HIS A 222 -14.36 -12.16 23.26
N ARG A 223 -14.83 -11.33 24.19
CA ARG A 223 -15.58 -11.73 25.38
C ARG A 223 -16.62 -10.70 25.75
N GLY A 224 -17.74 -11.16 26.29
CA GLY A 224 -18.77 -10.31 26.88
C GLY A 224 -19.24 -10.87 28.22
N THR A 225 -20.06 -10.10 28.93
CA THR A 225 -20.61 -10.49 30.23
C THR A 225 -22.05 -10.94 30.07
N LEU A 226 -22.39 -12.13 30.57
CA LEU A 226 -23.77 -12.58 30.70
C LEU A 226 -24.21 -12.40 32.15
N VAL A 227 -25.34 -11.74 32.35
CA VAL A 227 -26.05 -11.66 33.63
C VAL A 227 -27.37 -12.41 33.48
N VAL A 228 -27.58 -13.41 34.32
CA VAL A 228 -28.81 -14.19 34.39
C VAL A 228 -29.50 -13.86 35.71
N GLU A 229 -30.74 -13.44 35.64
CA GLU A 229 -31.59 -13.14 36.78
C GLU A 229 -32.74 -14.15 36.80
N THR A 230 -32.88 -14.91 37.90
CA THR A 230 -33.91 -15.95 38.05
C THR A 230 -34.15 -16.25 39.54
N SER A 231 -35.07 -17.15 39.86
CA SER A 231 -35.43 -17.49 41.23
C SER A 231 -34.27 -18.16 41.99
N GLU A 232 -34.15 -17.87 43.30
CA GLU A 232 -33.02 -18.32 44.14
C GLU A 232 -32.81 -19.84 44.17
N THR A 233 -33.85 -20.62 43.88
CA THR A 233 -33.79 -22.08 43.87
C THR A 233 -33.40 -22.67 42.53
N ALA A 234 -33.45 -21.89 41.44
CA ALA A 234 -33.14 -22.36 40.10
C ALA A 234 -31.63 -22.58 39.89
N LEU A 235 -31.28 -23.62 39.14
CA LEU A 235 -29.93 -23.93 38.71
C LEU A 235 -29.70 -23.32 37.33
N VAL A 236 -28.63 -22.53 37.20
CA VAL A 236 -28.20 -21.92 35.93
C VAL A 236 -27.07 -22.73 35.34
N SER A 237 -27.22 -23.14 34.10
CA SER A 237 -26.21 -23.84 33.32
C SER A 237 -25.93 -23.12 32.00
N ILE A 238 -24.65 -23.01 31.65
CA ILE A 238 -24.18 -22.48 30.37
C ILE A 238 -23.43 -23.59 29.65
N ASP A 239 -23.80 -23.88 28.40
CA ASP A 239 -23.23 -24.94 27.57
C ASP A 239 -23.18 -26.30 28.27
N GLY A 240 -24.22 -26.60 29.05
CA GLY A 240 -24.36 -27.85 29.81
C GLY A 240 -23.57 -27.90 31.13
N LYS A 241 -22.78 -26.87 31.46
CA LYS A 241 -22.08 -26.78 32.75
C LYS A 241 -22.87 -25.92 33.74
N MET A 242 -23.16 -26.46 34.93
CA MET A 242 -23.77 -25.68 36.02
C MET A 242 -22.80 -24.59 36.49
N VAL A 243 -23.22 -23.33 36.38
CA VAL A 243 -22.42 -22.15 36.70
C VAL A 243 -22.88 -21.42 37.95
N GLY A 244 -24.13 -21.61 38.37
CA GLY A 244 -24.70 -20.95 39.54
C GLY A 244 -26.06 -21.51 39.97
N ARG A 245 -26.52 -21.04 41.12
CA ARG A 245 -27.86 -21.27 41.66
C ARG A 245 -28.45 -19.91 42.03
N GLY A 246 -29.70 -19.65 41.64
CA GLY A 246 -30.26 -18.31 41.61
C GLY A 246 -29.77 -17.53 40.39
N GLY A 247 -29.45 -16.26 40.58
CA GLY A 247 -28.80 -15.45 39.55
C GLY A 247 -27.34 -15.84 39.32
N TRP A 248 -26.80 -15.46 38.16
CA TRP A 248 -25.39 -15.67 37.82
C TRP A 248 -24.85 -14.52 36.96
N GLN A 249 -23.62 -14.09 37.21
CA GLN A 249 -22.90 -13.15 36.36
C GLN A 249 -21.52 -13.73 36.02
N GLY A 250 -21.17 -13.71 34.74
CA GLY A 250 -19.82 -14.12 34.34
C GLY A 250 -19.47 -13.75 32.91
N THR A 251 -18.17 -13.80 32.62
CA THR A 251 -17.62 -13.51 31.30
C THR A 251 -17.61 -14.75 30.43
N LEU A 252 -18.20 -14.66 29.24
CA LEU A 252 -18.23 -15.71 28.23
C LEU A 252 -17.44 -15.27 27.00
N ARG A 253 -17.07 -16.23 26.14
CA ARG A 253 -16.53 -15.89 24.82
C ARG A 253 -17.65 -15.24 24.01
N SER A 254 -17.31 -14.40 23.06
CA SER A 254 -18.32 -13.89 22.14
C SER A 254 -18.79 -15.00 21.20
N GLY A 255 -20.06 -14.94 20.81
CA GLY A 255 -20.74 -15.99 20.05
C GLY A 255 -21.96 -16.57 20.76
N GLY A 256 -22.53 -17.63 20.19
CA GLY A 256 -23.69 -18.34 20.73
C GLY A 256 -23.33 -19.23 21.92
N HIS A 257 -24.11 -19.13 22.99
CA HIS A 257 -24.02 -19.98 24.18
C HIS A 257 -25.42 -20.53 24.51
N THR A 258 -25.50 -21.76 24.99
CA THR A 258 -26.77 -22.35 25.43
C THR A 258 -26.99 -22.06 26.91
N LEU A 259 -27.95 -21.19 27.21
CA LEU A 259 -28.45 -20.95 28.57
C LEU A 259 -29.54 -21.98 28.89
N ARG A 260 -29.40 -22.68 30.01
CA ARG A 260 -30.44 -23.53 30.59
C ARG A 260 -30.67 -23.16 32.05
N VAL A 261 -31.92 -22.93 32.43
CA VAL A 261 -32.34 -22.65 33.80
C VAL A 261 -33.36 -23.70 34.22
N SER A 262 -33.15 -24.34 35.37
CA SER A 262 -34.01 -25.44 35.83
C SER A 262 -34.18 -25.44 37.34
N ALA A 263 -35.38 -25.72 37.82
CA ALA A 263 -35.68 -25.90 39.25
C ALA A 263 -36.57 -27.15 39.43
N PRO A 264 -36.59 -27.78 40.63
CA PRO A 264 -37.52 -28.87 40.91
C PRO A 264 -38.98 -28.45 40.70
N GLU A 265 -39.80 -29.33 40.11
CA GLU A 265 -41.24 -29.11 39.83
C GLU A 265 -41.53 -27.94 38.87
N MET A 266 -40.51 -27.47 38.14
CA MET A 266 -40.64 -26.40 37.14
C MET A 266 -40.21 -26.88 35.75
N VAL A 267 -40.86 -26.39 34.71
CA VAL A 267 -40.47 -26.65 33.32
C VAL A 267 -39.13 -25.95 33.05
N PRO A 268 -38.08 -26.66 32.59
CA PRO A 268 -36.78 -26.06 32.36
C PRO A 268 -36.83 -25.08 31.17
N PHE A 269 -36.24 -23.90 31.36
CA PHE A 269 -36.06 -22.91 30.31
C PHE A 269 -34.73 -23.16 29.58
N GLN A 270 -34.74 -23.10 28.25
CA GLN A 270 -33.52 -23.19 27.44
C GLN A 270 -33.57 -22.18 26.30
N GLN A 271 -32.48 -21.40 26.14
CA GLN A 271 -32.35 -20.38 25.11
C GLN A 271 -30.90 -20.29 24.61
N GLU A 272 -30.72 -20.06 23.31
CA GLU A 272 -29.44 -19.62 22.76
C GLU A 272 -29.25 -18.11 22.98
N VAL A 273 -28.17 -17.74 23.65
CA VAL A 273 -27.80 -16.35 23.93
C VAL A 273 -26.56 -15.99 23.13
N VAL A 274 -26.60 -14.88 22.40
CA VAL A 274 -25.45 -14.37 21.66
C VAL A 274 -24.74 -13.33 22.53
N ILE A 275 -23.47 -13.59 22.82
CA ILE A 275 -22.59 -12.68 23.55
C ILE A 275 -21.79 -11.88 22.54
N GLN A 276 -21.82 -10.55 22.68
CA GLN A 276 -21.05 -9.63 21.84
C GLN A 276 -19.75 -9.22 22.55
N ASP A 277 -18.75 -8.87 21.75
CA ASP A 277 -17.46 -8.33 22.21
C ASP A 277 -17.69 -7.10 23.11
N ASP A 278 -17.09 -7.12 24.30
CA ASP A 278 -17.12 -6.06 25.31
C ASP A 278 -18.54 -5.61 25.75
N ALA A 279 -19.57 -6.41 25.46
CA ALA A 279 -20.96 -6.10 25.79
C ALA A 279 -21.43 -6.85 27.03
N THR A 280 -22.44 -6.29 27.72
CA THR A 280 -23.18 -7.00 28.77
C THR A 280 -24.56 -7.40 28.26
N ARG A 281 -24.84 -8.71 28.23
CA ARG A 281 -26.16 -9.27 27.94
C ARG A 281 -26.84 -9.65 29.25
N LYS A 282 -28.01 -9.06 29.53
CA LYS A 282 -28.85 -9.44 30.68
C LYS A 282 -30.01 -10.30 30.23
N VAL A 283 -30.25 -11.45 30.85
CA VAL A 283 -31.38 -12.34 30.58
C VAL A 283 -32.13 -12.60 31.88
N GLU A 284 -33.39 -12.22 31.90
CA GLU A 284 -34.30 -12.49 33.00
C GLU A 284 -35.11 -13.75 32.66
N VAL A 285 -35.19 -14.69 33.60
CA VAL A 285 -35.84 -15.98 33.40
C VAL A 285 -36.79 -16.27 34.56
N GLU A 286 -38.08 -16.28 34.24
CA GLU A 286 -39.15 -16.75 35.12
C GLU A 286 -39.57 -18.16 34.70
N LEU A 287 -39.42 -19.13 35.59
CA LEU A 287 -39.82 -20.52 35.32
C LEU A 287 -41.30 -20.70 35.59
N VAL A 288 -41.94 -21.61 34.85
CA VAL A 288 -43.34 -21.98 35.03
C VAL A 288 -43.43 -23.36 35.72
N PRO A 289 -44.33 -23.57 36.70
CA PRO A 289 -44.54 -24.88 37.31
C PRO A 289 -44.93 -25.96 36.31
N GLU A 290 -44.42 -27.17 36.50
CA GLU A 290 -44.85 -28.33 35.74
C GLU A 290 -46.27 -28.70 36.19
N ALA A 291 -47.26 -28.49 35.32
CA ALA A 291 -48.65 -28.75 35.66
C ALA A 291 -48.85 -30.24 35.97
N GLY A 292 -49.19 -30.56 37.22
CA GLY A 292 -49.63 -31.89 37.61
C GLY A 292 -50.91 -32.26 36.85
N ASP A 293 -50.81 -33.26 35.97
CA ASP A 293 -51.87 -33.97 35.25
C ASP A 293 -53.22 -33.21 35.14
N THR A 294 -53.22 -32.11 34.39
CA THR A 294 -54.47 -31.53 33.86
C THR A 294 -54.21 -31.07 32.44
N THR A 295 -55.12 -31.46 31.55
CA THR A 295 -55.14 -31.24 30.10
C THR A 295 -55.05 -29.75 29.71
N ALA A 296 -53.88 -29.15 29.85
CA ALA A 296 -53.58 -27.81 29.40
C ALA A 296 -52.58 -27.91 28.26
N THR A 297 -53.07 -27.71 27.03
CA THR A 297 -52.24 -27.46 25.86
C THR A 297 -51.33 -26.27 26.16
N VAL A 298 -50.07 -26.52 26.52
CA VAL A 298 -49.08 -25.48 26.71
C VAL A 298 -48.74 -24.90 25.32
N LEU A 299 -49.30 -23.73 25.04
CA LEU A 299 -48.83 -22.86 23.96
C LEU A 299 -47.45 -22.34 24.37
N TRP A 300 -46.42 -22.65 23.59
CA TRP A 300 -45.11 -22.03 23.72
C TRP A 300 -45.25 -20.53 23.43
N VAL A 301 -45.45 -19.71 24.47
CA VAL A 301 -45.23 -18.28 24.35
C VAL A 301 -43.72 -18.09 24.39
N ILE A 302 -43.13 -17.81 23.24
CA ILE A 302 -41.79 -17.22 23.15
C ILE A 302 -41.87 -15.92 23.97
N GLY A 303 -41.34 -15.96 25.19
CA GLY A 303 -41.33 -14.84 26.12
C GLY A 303 -40.78 -13.60 25.44
N GLY A 304 -41.65 -12.60 25.32
CA GLY A 304 -41.36 -11.32 24.72
C GLY A 304 -40.24 -10.60 25.47
N VAL A 305 -39.33 -10.04 24.69
CA VAL A 305 -38.36 -9.07 25.15
C VAL A 305 -39.10 -7.79 25.57
N THR A 306 -39.10 -7.45 26.86
CA THR A 306 -39.36 -6.07 27.29
C THR A 306 -38.10 -5.24 27.07
N LEU A 307 -38.11 -4.52 25.95
CA LEU A 307 -37.12 -3.54 25.56
C LEU A 307 -37.06 -2.38 26.56
N ALA A 308 -36.06 -2.38 27.44
CA ALA A 308 -35.52 -1.15 27.99
C ALA A 308 -34.25 -0.78 27.19
N GLY A 309 -34.46 -0.06 26.08
CA GLY A 309 -33.45 0.84 25.49
C GLY A 309 -32.24 0.24 24.77
N ALA A 310 -32.44 -0.58 23.74
CA ALA A 310 -31.50 -0.69 22.62
C ALA A 310 -32.24 -1.28 21.40
N ALA A 311 -32.18 -0.60 20.25
CA ALA A 311 -32.87 -1.02 19.04
C ALA A 311 -32.54 -2.48 18.65
N ILE A 312 -33.53 -3.37 18.75
CA ILE A 312 -33.43 -4.73 18.23
C ILE A 312 -33.75 -4.66 16.74
N VAL A 313 -32.71 -4.75 15.92
CA VAL A 313 -32.84 -5.22 14.54
C VAL A 313 -33.11 -6.72 14.62
N THR A 314 -34.36 -7.11 14.41
CA THR A 314 -34.74 -8.51 14.24
C THR A 314 -34.21 -8.98 12.89
N GLY A 315 -33.01 -9.54 12.87
CA GLY A 315 -32.45 -10.24 11.71
C GLY A 315 -33.12 -11.61 11.54
N ALA A 316 -34.26 -11.65 10.87
CA ALA A 316 -34.77 -12.86 10.26
C ALA A 316 -33.87 -13.22 9.07
N PHE A 317 -32.98 -14.20 9.25
CA PHE A 317 -32.45 -14.98 8.13
C PHE A 317 -33.58 -15.88 7.60
N LEU A 318 -34.51 -15.28 6.86
CA LEU A 318 -35.39 -15.98 5.95
C LEU A 318 -34.64 -16.08 4.61
N PHE A 319 -34.17 -17.29 4.28
CA PHE A 319 -33.86 -17.64 2.90
C PHE A 319 -35.17 -17.62 2.10
N SER A 320 -35.45 -16.48 1.47
CA SER A 320 -36.26 -16.41 0.26
C SER A 320 -35.32 -15.98 -0.85
N PRO A 321 -35.16 -16.74 -1.95
CA PRO A 321 -34.53 -16.20 -3.14
C PRO A 321 -35.46 -15.10 -3.66
N SER A 322 -35.09 -13.85 -3.39
CA SER A 322 -35.64 -12.71 -4.10
C SER A 322 -35.33 -12.92 -5.57
N GLY A 323 -36.32 -13.37 -6.33
CA GLY A 323 -36.29 -13.26 -7.78
C GLY A 323 -36.28 -11.76 -8.11
N GLU A 324 -35.11 -11.22 -8.39
CA GLU A 324 -35.01 -9.99 -9.15
C GLU A 324 -35.67 -10.25 -10.50
N ALA A 325 -36.74 -9.51 -10.80
CA ALA A 325 -37.10 -9.27 -12.18
C ALA A 325 -35.88 -8.61 -12.85
N PRO A 326 -35.45 -9.06 -14.04
CA PRO A 326 -34.27 -8.50 -14.68
C PRO A 326 -34.48 -7.00 -14.89
N THR A 327 -33.61 -6.20 -14.29
CA THR A 327 -33.49 -4.79 -14.62
C THR A 327 -32.81 -4.69 -15.99
N GLU A 328 -33.58 -4.34 -17.01
CA GLU A 328 -33.04 -3.93 -18.31
C GLU A 328 -32.14 -2.71 -18.08
N GLY A 329 -30.82 -2.90 -18.23
CA GLY A 329 -29.85 -1.82 -18.13
C GLY A 329 -30.08 -0.79 -19.24
N THR A 330 -30.34 0.46 -18.86
CA THR A 330 -30.52 1.61 -19.78
C THR A 330 -29.21 2.11 -20.41
N ILE A 331 -28.26 1.23 -20.71
CA ILE A 331 -27.08 1.58 -21.48
C ILE A 331 -27.26 0.95 -22.87
N PRO A 332 -27.67 1.73 -23.90
CA PRO A 332 -27.65 1.21 -25.26
C PRO A 332 -26.22 0.74 -25.58
N PRO A 333 -26.03 -0.45 -26.19
CA PRO A 333 -24.70 -0.97 -26.46
C PRO A 333 -23.96 0.00 -27.39
N GLY A 334 -23.08 0.78 -26.80
CA GLY A 334 -22.13 1.60 -27.51
C GLY A 334 -21.08 0.67 -28.11
N THR A 335 -21.03 0.60 -29.44
CA THR A 335 -19.95 -0.04 -30.18
C THR A 335 -18.60 0.48 -29.69
N VAL A 336 -17.83 -0.36 -29.01
CA VAL A 336 -16.40 -0.09 -28.77
C VAL A 336 -15.68 -0.36 -30.09
N GLN A 337 -15.31 0.69 -30.82
CA GLN A 337 -14.38 0.54 -31.93
C GLN A 337 -12.98 0.29 -31.39
N LEU A 338 -12.55 -0.96 -31.42
CA LEU A 338 -11.13 -1.28 -31.34
C LEU A 338 -10.53 -1.02 -32.71
N SER A 339 -9.86 0.12 -32.88
CA SER A 339 -9.05 0.38 -34.06
C SER A 339 -7.78 -0.48 -33.99
N HIS A 340 -7.87 -1.73 -34.45
CA HIS A 340 -6.69 -2.50 -34.83
C HIS A 340 -6.21 -2.01 -36.20
N ARG A 341 -4.93 -1.69 -36.31
CA ARG A 341 -4.26 -1.40 -37.58
C ARG A 341 -4.20 -2.69 -38.40
N GLY A 342 -5.19 -2.93 -39.25
CA GLY A 342 -5.26 -4.11 -40.12
C GLY A 342 -6.71 -4.51 -40.36
N GLY A 343 -7.27 -4.11 -41.51
CA GLY A 343 -8.68 -4.23 -41.83
C GLY A 343 -9.21 -5.67 -41.95
N GLY A 344 -10.41 -5.89 -41.43
CA GLY A 344 -11.21 -7.11 -41.64
C GLY A 344 -12.32 -7.22 -40.60
N ASN A 345 -13.57 -7.15 -41.03
CA ASN A 345 -14.75 -7.20 -40.14
C ASN A 345 -15.30 -8.63 -40.15
N ALA A 346 -15.22 -9.34 -39.02
CA ALA A 346 -15.87 -10.65 -38.83
C ALA A 346 -16.49 -10.69 -37.43
N GLY A 347 -17.83 -10.60 -37.37
CA GLY A 347 -18.59 -10.73 -36.12
C GLY A 347 -18.91 -12.20 -35.85
N PHE A 348 -18.65 -12.65 -34.62
CA PHE A 348 -19.15 -13.93 -34.10
C PHE A 348 -20.05 -13.66 -32.88
N THR A 349 -21.26 -14.22 -32.92
CA THR A 349 -22.22 -14.25 -31.81
C THR A 349 -21.90 -15.43 -30.90
N VAL A 350 -21.68 -15.18 -29.60
CA VAL A 350 -21.57 -16.23 -28.58
C VAL A 350 -22.90 -16.28 -27.82
N MET A 351 -23.63 -17.38 -27.98
CA MET A 351 -24.79 -17.72 -27.14
C MET A 351 -24.30 -18.31 -25.80
N SER A 352 -24.88 -17.84 -24.71
CA SER A 352 -24.64 -18.32 -23.33
C SER A 352 -25.35 -19.66 -23.06
N TRP A 353 -24.69 -20.54 -22.31
CA TRP A 353 -25.37 -21.53 -21.45
C TRP A 353 -25.32 -21.03 -20.01
#